data_AF-A0AAD7VMK1-F1
#
_entry.id   AF-A0AAD7VMK1-F1
#
_cell.length_a   1.000
_cell.length_b   1.000
_cell.length_c   1.000
_cell.angle_alpha   90.00
_cell.angle_beta   90.00
_cell.angle_gamma   90.00
#
_symmetry.space_group_name_H-M   'P 1'
#
loop_
_entity.id
_entity.type
_entity.pdbx_description
1 polymer ?
#
loop_
_entity_poly.entity_id
_entity_poly.type
_entity_poly.pdbx_seq_one_letter_code
_entity_poly.pdbx_strand_id
1 'polypeptide(L)'
;MDFDMVQLLHQRELPEIVRWWMDLGLVDKLGFDELVLFTKAMQRWDLGAMDELPEYMKICYMALYNTTNEIAYRILKQHGWSIVEQLKRAWIDILEAFIAEAKWFNCGYIPKLKEYLSNGVTSAGSFMAFVHSFFLLGHGLNKETIS
;
A
#
# COMPACT_ATOMS: atom_id res chain seq x y z
N MET A 1 8.21 -29.50 -1.13
CA MET A 1 7.62 -28.32 -1.79
C MET A 1 8.65 -27.91 -2.83
N ASP A 2 8.30 -28.00 -4.11
CA ASP A 2 9.27 -27.95 -5.21
C ASP A 2 9.56 -26.50 -5.60
N PHE A 3 10.85 -26.12 -5.65
CA PHE A 3 11.30 -24.73 -5.86
C PHE A 3 10.78 -24.18 -7.20
N ASP A 4 10.73 -25.04 -8.21
CA ASP A 4 10.25 -24.71 -9.56
C ASP A 4 8.76 -24.36 -9.59
N MET A 5 7.95 -25.00 -8.73
CA MET A 5 6.51 -24.74 -8.66
C MET A 5 6.20 -23.39 -8.01
N VAL A 6 6.96 -23.03 -6.97
CA VAL A 6 6.85 -21.72 -6.30
C VAL A 6 7.35 -20.60 -7.23
N GLN A 7 8.43 -20.86 -7.98
CA GLN A 7 8.97 -19.91 -8.96
C GLN A 7 8.04 -19.66 -10.15
N LEU A 8 7.36 -20.71 -10.65
CA LEU A 8 6.35 -20.59 -11.71
C LEU A 8 5.10 -19.81 -11.27
N LEU A 9 4.69 -19.99 -10.01
CA LEU A 9 3.61 -19.19 -9.41
C LEU A 9 4.00 -17.72 -9.27
N HIS A 10 5.20 -17.43 -8.77
CA HIS A 10 5.73 -16.06 -8.68
C HIS A 10 5.85 -15.38 -10.04
N GLN A 11 6.31 -16.11 -11.08
CA GLN A 11 6.42 -15.57 -12.44
C GLN A 11 5.06 -15.30 -13.10
N ARG A 12 3.97 -15.96 -12.67
CA ARG A 12 2.62 -15.67 -13.19
C ARG A 12 1.97 -14.47 -12.52
N GLU A 13 2.12 -14.34 -11.20
CA GLU A 13 1.36 -13.32 -10.45
C GLU A 13 2.03 -11.94 -10.44
N LEU A 14 3.36 -11.88 -10.37
CA LEU A 14 4.07 -10.60 -10.32
C LEU A 14 3.82 -9.71 -11.56
N PRO A 15 3.83 -10.22 -12.80
CA PRO A 15 3.50 -9.40 -13.97
C PRO A 15 2.06 -8.93 -13.98
N GLU A 16 1.12 -9.68 -13.37
CA GLU A 16 -0.29 -9.26 -13.26
C GLU A 16 -0.46 -8.17 -12.21
N ILE A 17 0.21 -8.28 -11.06
CA ILE A 17 0.22 -7.25 -10.02
C ILE A 17 0.89 -5.97 -10.55
N VAL A 18 2.05 -6.09 -11.18
CA VAL A 18 2.77 -4.93 -11.76
C VAL A 18 1.94 -4.28 -12.87
N ARG A 19 1.31 -5.08 -13.75
CA ARG A 19 0.42 -4.57 -14.79
C ARG A 19 -0.82 -3.91 -14.20
N TRP A 20 -1.43 -4.49 -13.18
CA TRP A 20 -2.57 -3.90 -12.47
C TRP A 20 -2.19 -2.56 -11.83
N TRP A 21 -1.03 -2.46 -11.18
CA TRP A 21 -0.52 -1.21 -10.62
C TRP A 21 -0.25 -0.14 -11.69
N MET A 22 0.29 -0.54 -12.85
CA MET A 22 0.53 0.36 -13.98
C MET A 22 -0.77 0.81 -14.67
N ASP A 23 -1.72 -0.11 -14.87
CA ASP A 23 -3.02 0.13 -15.51
C ASP A 23 -3.91 1.07 -14.67
N LEU A 24 -3.72 1.08 -13.34
CA LEU A 24 -4.41 2.01 -12.44
C LEU A 24 -3.90 3.46 -12.54
N GLY A 25 -2.73 3.70 -13.17
CA GLY A 25 -2.18 5.04 -13.37
C GLY A 25 -1.85 5.81 -12.08
N LEU A 26 -1.70 5.10 -10.96
CA LEU A 26 -1.48 5.69 -9.63
C LEU A 26 -0.22 6.56 -9.55
N VAL A 27 0.78 6.28 -10.40
CA VAL A 27 2.07 7.00 -10.41
C VAL A 27 2.03 8.26 -11.30
N ASP A 28 1.22 8.26 -12.38
CA ASP A 28 1.26 9.29 -13.41
C ASP A 28 0.04 10.22 -13.44
N LYS A 29 -1.07 9.90 -12.76
CA LYS A 29 -2.34 10.64 -12.87
C LYS A 29 -2.79 11.40 -11.63
N LEU A 30 -2.30 11.10 -10.42
CA LEU A 30 -2.75 11.82 -9.23
C LEU A 30 -2.05 13.18 -9.13
N GLY A 31 -2.81 14.26 -9.34
CA GLY A 31 -2.36 15.59 -8.97
C GLY A 31 -2.14 15.71 -7.46
N PHE A 32 -1.44 16.76 -7.01
CA PHE A 32 -1.16 16.96 -5.59
C PHE A 32 -2.43 17.00 -4.71
N ASP A 33 -3.45 17.77 -5.14
CA ASP A 33 -4.70 17.90 -4.40
C ASP A 33 -5.48 16.58 -4.33
N GLU A 34 -5.42 15.83 -5.42
CA GLU A 34 -5.99 14.50 -5.58
C GLU A 34 -5.32 13.47 -4.65
N LEU A 35 -3.98 13.50 -4.56
CA LEU A 35 -3.22 12.67 -3.63
C LEU A 35 -3.55 13.01 -2.17
N VAL A 36 -3.67 14.30 -1.84
CA VAL A 36 -4.07 14.76 -0.50
C VAL A 36 -5.49 14.30 -0.16
N LEU A 37 -6.42 14.41 -1.10
CA LEU A 37 -7.81 13.94 -0.93
C LEU A 37 -7.85 12.43 -0.69
N PHE A 38 -7.14 11.65 -1.51
CA PHE A 38 -7.06 10.20 -1.35
C PHE A 38 -6.45 9.81 0.00
N THR A 39 -5.40 10.53 0.44
CA THR A 39 -4.76 10.29 1.74
C THR A 39 -5.72 10.53 2.91
N LYS A 40 -6.54 11.58 2.85
CA LYS A 40 -7.58 11.83 3.88
C LYS A 40 -8.61 10.71 3.93
N ALA A 41 -9.06 10.20 2.78
CA ALA A 41 -9.99 9.07 2.73
C ALA A 41 -9.38 7.80 3.34
N MET A 42 -8.09 7.55 3.10
CA MET A 42 -7.34 6.42 3.67
C MET A 42 -7.11 6.58 5.18
N GLN A 43 -6.90 7.80 5.68
CA GLN A 43 -6.81 8.06 7.13
C GLN A 43 -8.14 7.78 7.83
N ARG A 44 -9.26 8.12 7.20
CA ARG A 44 -10.60 7.87 7.72
C ARG A 44 -10.98 6.39 7.70
N TRP A 45 -10.60 5.67 6.64
CA TRP A 45 -10.74 4.21 6.51
C TRP A 45 -12.18 3.69 6.71
N ASP A 46 -13.15 4.34 6.05
CA ASP A 46 -14.55 3.90 6.03
C ASP A 46 -15.16 4.07 4.64
N LEU A 47 -16.23 3.33 4.34
CA LEU A 47 -16.88 3.36 3.03
C LEU A 47 -17.53 4.71 2.70
N GLY A 48 -17.90 5.52 3.70
CA GLY A 48 -18.43 6.87 3.49
C GLY A 48 -17.36 7.87 3.07
N ALA A 49 -16.08 7.63 3.39
CA ALA A 49 -14.97 8.42 2.89
C ALA A 49 -14.82 8.35 1.36
N MET A 50 -15.35 7.28 0.74
CA MET A 50 -15.33 7.08 -0.70
C MET A 50 -16.26 8.05 -1.45
N ASP A 51 -17.32 8.55 -0.80
CA ASP A 51 -18.28 9.47 -1.43
C ASP A 51 -17.64 10.82 -1.79
N GLU A 52 -16.56 11.19 -1.09
CA GLU A 52 -15.79 12.41 -1.32
C GLU A 52 -14.77 12.27 -2.46
N LEU A 53 -14.54 11.06 -2.98
CA LEU A 53 -13.54 10.79 -4.01
C LEU A 53 -14.12 10.89 -5.44
N PRO A 54 -13.32 11.33 -6.42
CA PRO A 54 -13.63 11.16 -7.83
C PRO A 54 -13.89 9.69 -8.19
N GLU A 55 -14.79 9.44 -9.15
CA GLU A 55 -15.27 8.08 -9.47
C GLU A 55 -14.13 7.11 -9.80
N TYR A 56 -13.10 7.56 -10.51
CA TYR A 56 -11.96 6.72 -10.87
C TYR A 56 -11.11 6.31 -9.64
N MET A 57 -11.04 7.15 -8.60
CA MET A 57 -10.31 6.85 -7.38
C MET A 57 -11.05 5.89 -6.45
N LYS A 58 -12.38 5.87 -6.52
CA LYS A 58 -13.20 4.97 -5.70
C LYS A 58 -12.84 3.51 -5.96
N ILE A 59 -12.54 3.18 -7.22
CA ILE A 59 -12.11 1.84 -7.62
C ILE A 59 -10.82 1.45 -6.88
N CYS A 60 -9.81 2.33 -6.89
CA CYS A 60 -8.55 2.14 -6.16
C CYS A 60 -8.79 2.01 -4.65
N TYR A 61 -9.57 2.93 -4.07
CA TYR A 61 -9.90 2.92 -2.64
C TYR A 61 -10.54 1.60 -2.23
N MET A 62 -11.54 1.14 -2.98
CA MET A 62 -12.28 -0.08 -2.70
C MET A 62 -11.40 -1.33 -2.82
N ALA A 63 -10.53 -1.39 -3.83
CA ALA A 63 -9.58 -2.49 -3.98
C ALA A 63 -8.61 -2.58 -2.81
N LEU A 64 -8.05 -1.44 -2.38
CA LEU A 64 -7.15 -1.36 -1.22
C LEU A 64 -7.86 -1.73 0.08
N TYR A 65 -9.06 -1.19 0.29
CA TYR A 65 -9.88 -1.43 1.46
C TYR A 65 -10.27 -2.90 1.59
N ASN A 66 -10.78 -3.50 0.51
CA ASN A 66 -11.21 -4.90 0.50
C ASN A 66 -10.04 -5.85 0.72
N THR A 67 -8.94 -5.67 -0.01
CA THR A 67 -7.74 -6.51 0.12
C THR A 67 -7.19 -6.46 1.54
N THR A 68 -7.09 -5.26 2.12
CA THR A 68 -6.56 -5.06 3.47
C THR A 68 -7.46 -5.70 4.54
N ASN A 69 -8.77 -5.52 4.43
CA ASN A 69 -9.71 -6.13 5.37
C ASN A 69 -9.80 -7.65 5.21
N GLU A 70 -9.65 -8.18 3.99
CA GLU A 70 -9.58 -9.62 3.74
C GLU A 70 -8.35 -10.23 4.43
N ILE A 71 -7.16 -9.65 4.23
CA ILE A 71 -5.93 -10.10 4.89
C ILE A 71 -6.11 -10.07 6.41
N ALA A 72 -6.57 -8.94 6.95
CA ALA A 72 -6.77 -8.81 8.38
C ALA A 72 -7.81 -9.80 8.94
N TYR A 73 -8.88 -10.10 8.19
CA TYR A 73 -9.87 -11.10 8.57
C TYR A 73 -9.27 -12.51 8.60
N ARG A 74 -8.43 -12.88 7.63
CA ARG A 74 -7.75 -14.19 7.60
C ARG A 74 -6.87 -14.36 8.84
N ILE A 75 -6.11 -13.33 9.20
CA ILE A 75 -5.23 -13.32 10.37
C ILE A 75 -6.04 -13.38 11.68
N LEU A 76 -7.12 -12.59 11.77
CA LEU A 76 -8.04 -12.61 12.91
C LEU A 76 -8.64 -14.01 13.10
N LYS A 77 -9.05 -14.67 12.03
CA LYS A 77 -9.63 -16.01 12.07
C LYS A 77 -8.60 -17.07 12.48
N GLN A 78 -7.36 -16.98 12.01
CA GLN A 78 -6.33 -17.98 12.30
C GLN A 78 -5.69 -17.81 13.68
N HIS A 79 -5.47 -16.57 14.13
CA HIS A 79 -4.68 -16.30 15.31
C HIS A 79 -5.44 -15.54 16.42
N GLY A 80 -6.61 -14.97 16.14
CA GLY A 80 -7.48 -14.33 17.14
C GLY A 80 -7.25 -12.83 17.37
N TRP A 81 -6.46 -12.16 16.53
CA TRP A 81 -6.14 -10.74 16.67
C TRP A 81 -6.12 -10.02 15.31
N SER A 82 -6.46 -8.73 15.33
CA SER A 82 -6.59 -7.91 14.13
C SER A 82 -5.31 -7.13 13.85
N ILE A 83 -4.95 -7.05 12.57
CA ILE A 83 -3.81 -6.27 12.08
C ILE A 83 -4.23 -5.12 11.15
N VAL A 84 -5.53 -4.80 11.09
CA VAL A 84 -6.07 -3.73 10.20
C VAL A 84 -5.30 -2.43 10.37
N GLU A 85 -5.03 -2.01 11.62
CA GLU A 85 -4.32 -0.77 11.91
C GLU A 85 -2.88 -0.76 11.38
N GLN A 86 -2.19 -1.89 11.41
CA GLN A 86 -0.81 -2.01 10.91
C GLN A 86 -0.78 -1.90 9.38
N LEU A 87 -1.70 -2.60 8.72
CA LEU A 87 -1.83 -2.54 7.25
C LEU A 87 -2.27 -1.16 6.78
N LYS A 88 -3.23 -0.55 7.49
CA LYS A 88 -3.67 0.83 7.25
C LYS A 88 -2.51 1.81 7.41
N ARG A 89 -1.71 1.69 8.46
CA ARG A 89 -0.57 2.59 8.68
C ARG A 89 0.44 2.50 7.55
N ALA A 90 0.76 1.29 7.08
CA ALA A 90 1.70 1.11 5.99
C ALA A 90 1.23 1.79 4.68
N TRP A 91 -0.07 1.77 4.38
CA TRP A 91 -0.62 2.52 3.24
C TRP A 91 -0.50 4.04 3.44
N ILE A 92 -0.79 4.53 4.65
CA ILE A 92 -0.69 5.97 4.96
C ILE A 92 0.76 6.45 4.86
N ASP A 93 1.73 5.67 5.32
CA ASP A 93 3.16 6.03 5.26
C ASP A 93 3.63 6.26 3.81
N ILE A 94 3.22 5.41 2.86
CA ILE A 94 3.52 5.60 1.44
C ILE A 94 2.89 6.88 0.90
N LEU A 95 1.60 7.11 1.20
CA LEU A 95 0.89 8.28 0.70
C LEU A 95 1.49 9.59 1.27
N GLU A 96 1.88 9.60 2.54
CA GLU A 96 2.61 10.71 3.17
C GLU A 96 3.98 10.93 2.49
N ALA A 97 4.69 9.86 2.13
CA ALA A 97 5.96 9.94 1.42
C ALA A 97 5.81 10.50 0.00
N PHE A 98 4.76 10.12 -0.74
CA PHE A 98 4.43 10.71 -2.04
C PHE A 98 4.04 12.19 -1.93
N ILE A 99 3.31 12.58 -0.88
CA ILE A 99 2.99 13.98 -0.62
C ILE A 99 4.28 14.79 -0.39
N ALA A 100 5.26 14.24 0.33
CA ALA A 100 6.53 14.91 0.55
C ALA A 100 7.29 15.13 -0.77
N GLU A 101 7.38 14.10 -1.62
CA GLU A 101 8.02 14.20 -2.95
C GLU A 101 7.31 15.21 -3.85
N ALA A 102 5.98 15.17 -3.90
CA ALA A 102 5.19 16.12 -4.67
C ALA A 102 5.36 17.56 -4.16
N LYS A 103 5.47 17.77 -2.84
CA LYS A 103 5.80 19.08 -2.27
C LYS A 103 7.17 19.57 -2.72
N TRP A 104 8.20 18.72 -2.62
CA TRP A 104 9.56 19.08 -3.05
C TRP A 104 9.59 19.48 -4.53
N PHE A 105 8.95 18.69 -5.38
CA PHE A 105 8.83 18.98 -6.81
C PHE A 105 8.13 20.32 -7.07
N ASN A 106 6.96 20.54 -6.46
CA ASN A 106 6.15 21.73 -6.70
C ASN A 106 6.78 23.03 -6.19
N CYS A 107 7.55 22.98 -5.09
CA CYS A 107 8.23 24.17 -4.56
C CYS A 107 9.68 24.33 -5.07
N GLY A 108 10.14 23.44 -5.96
CA GLY A 108 11.52 23.44 -6.48
C GLY A 108 12.57 23.16 -5.41
N TYR A 109 12.19 22.52 -4.30
CA TYR A 109 13.10 22.16 -3.23
C TYR A 109 13.90 20.92 -3.61
N ILE A 110 15.22 21.01 -3.43
CA ILE A 110 16.14 19.88 -3.64
C ILE A 110 16.52 19.32 -2.27
N PRO A 111 15.97 18.15 -1.87
CA PRO A 111 16.30 17.53 -0.59
C PRO A 111 17.77 17.08 -0.56
N LYS A 112 18.33 17.01 0.66
CA LYS A 112 19.66 16.38 0.83
C LYS A 112 19.56 14.88 0.55
N LEU A 113 20.64 14.26 0.07
CA LEU A 113 20.65 12.82 -0.25
C LEU A 113 20.08 11.94 0.88
N LYS A 114 20.46 12.20 2.13
CA LYS A 114 19.95 11.45 3.29
C LYS A 114 18.44 11.59 3.47
N GLU A 115 17.91 12.78 3.29
CA GLU A 115 16.48 13.08 3.41
C GLU A 115 15.69 12.44 2.26
N TYR A 116 16.19 12.59 1.03
CA TYR A 116 15.63 11.95 -0.15
C TYR A 116 15.58 10.43 0.01
N LEU A 117 16.69 9.79 0.41
CA LEU A 117 16.74 8.35 0.60
C LEU A 117 15.83 7.87 1.74
N SER A 118 15.75 8.64 2.84
CA SER A 118 14.87 8.29 3.96
C SER A 118 13.40 8.28 3.56
N ASN A 119 12.97 9.20 2.70
CA ASN A 119 11.61 9.20 2.16
C ASN A 119 11.45 8.15 1.05
N GLY A 120 12.46 8.05 0.18
CA GLY A 120 12.53 7.17 -0.98
C GLY A 120 12.36 5.68 -0.64
N VAL A 121 12.90 5.25 0.50
CA VAL A 121 12.73 3.86 0.98
C VAL A 121 11.25 3.56 1.26
N THR A 122 10.50 4.53 1.77
CA THR A 122 9.06 4.40 2.03
C THR A 122 8.26 4.52 0.73
N SER A 123 8.51 5.56 -0.07
CA SER A 123 7.77 5.81 -1.33
C SER A 123 8.01 4.74 -2.39
N ALA A 124 9.14 4.04 -2.36
CA ALA A 124 9.40 2.89 -3.24
C ALA A 124 8.40 1.73 -3.06
N GLY A 125 7.65 1.68 -1.96
CA GLY A 125 6.57 0.71 -1.75
C GLY A 125 7.04 -0.71 -1.39
N SER A 126 8.35 -0.98 -1.37
CA SER A 126 8.92 -2.30 -1.08
C SER A 126 8.50 -2.85 0.29
N PHE A 127 8.47 -2.01 1.32
CA PHE A 127 8.05 -2.41 2.67
C PHE A 127 6.57 -2.83 2.69
N MET A 128 5.70 -2.08 2.02
CA MET A 128 4.27 -2.38 1.92
C MET A 128 4.00 -3.69 1.18
N ALA A 129 4.67 -3.89 0.05
CA ALA A 129 4.56 -5.12 -0.70
C ALA A 129 5.00 -6.32 0.14
N PHE A 130 6.07 -6.15 0.93
CA PHE A 130 6.58 -7.19 1.83
C PHE A 130 5.60 -7.50 2.97
N VAL A 131 5.06 -6.47 3.63
CA VAL A 131 4.06 -6.62 4.71
C VAL A 131 2.83 -7.38 4.20
N HIS A 132 2.25 -6.97 3.07
CA HIS A 132 1.10 -7.65 2.50
C HIS A 132 1.42 -9.08 2.07
N SER A 133 2.57 -9.31 1.44
CA SER A 133 2.98 -10.65 1.03
C SER A 133 3.20 -11.57 2.23
N PHE A 134 3.84 -11.08 3.30
CA PHE A 134 4.07 -11.83 4.52
C PHE A 134 2.76 -12.28 5.17
N PHE A 135 1.78 -11.38 5.28
CA PHE A 135 0.47 -11.72 5.84
C PHE A 135 -0.40 -12.57 4.89
N LEU A 136 -0.30 -12.38 3.58
CA LEU A 136 -0.99 -13.22 2.58
C LEU A 136 -0.49 -14.66 2.59
N LEU A 137 0.82 -14.87 2.77
CA LEU A 137 1.47 -16.18 2.76
C LEU A 137 1.31 -16.93 4.09
N GLY A 138 1.04 -16.23 5.20
CA GLY A 138 0.66 -16.82 6.49
C GLY A 138 1.72 -17.68 7.18
N HIS A 139 2.95 -17.73 6.66
CA HIS A 139 4.02 -18.57 7.19
C HIS A 139 4.82 -17.83 8.28
N GLY A 140 4.79 -18.35 9.52
CA GLY A 140 5.68 -17.90 10.60
C GLY A 140 5.13 -16.79 11.51
N LEU A 141 3.83 -16.49 11.43
CA LEU A 141 3.19 -15.44 12.23
C LEU A 141 3.15 -15.81 13.73
N ASN A 142 3.95 -15.10 14.53
CA ASN A 142 3.94 -15.13 15.99
C ASN A 142 3.95 -13.68 16.53
N LYS A 143 3.62 -13.50 17.83
CA LYS A 143 3.48 -12.16 18.45
C LYS A 143 4.75 -11.28 18.35
N GLU A 144 5.92 -11.90 18.20
CA GLU A 144 7.21 -11.20 18.14
C GLU A 144 7.53 -10.63 16.75
N THR A 145 6.98 -11.21 15.67
CA THR A 145 7.26 -10.76 14.30
C THR A 145 6.38 -9.57 13.87
N ILE A 146 5.43 -9.17 14.71
CA ILE A 146 4.37 -8.20 14.38
C ILE A 146 4.41 -6.97 15.31
N SER A 147 5.30 -6.97 16.31
CA SER A 147 5.62 -5.78 17.12
C SER A 147 6.69 -4.93 16.45
#